data_AF-A0A915ERX8-F1
#
_entry.id   AF-A0A915ERX8-F1
#
_cell.length_a   1.000
_cell.length_b   1.000
_cell.length_c   1.000
_cell.angle_alpha   90.00
_cell.angle_beta   90.00
_cell.angle_gamma   90.00
#
_symmetry.space_group_name_H-M   'P 1'
#
loop_
_entity.id
_entity.type
_entity.pdbx_description
1 polymer ?
#
loop_
_entity_poly.entity_id
_entity_poly.type
_entity_poly.pdbx_seq_one_letter_code
_entity_poly.pdbx_strand_id
1 'polypeptide(L)'
;MTDVMREMIEQLMGASRAEEEGKKLPPFDHHSVCRAYLLECCPREILADTRLEGYIACRRMHEPAHKADYRRAQEKKDHFYDIEAFDAIDDCVRVVDSEVEKIKDKIKKDTEQQSDSQEYIKSQKIFELNEKIGVALVQVETLGSEGKITESMEMSKRLRN
;
A
#
# COMPACT_ATOMS: atom_id res chain seq x y z
N MET A 1 18.97 -34.16 -5.91
CA MET A 1 18.51 -33.74 -4.56
C MET A 1 17.56 -32.58 -4.79
N THR A 2 16.34 -32.66 -4.25
CA THR A 2 15.41 -31.52 -4.26
C THR A 2 15.97 -30.40 -3.40
N ASP A 3 15.64 -29.13 -3.71
CA ASP A 3 16.18 -27.97 -2.99
C ASP A 3 15.85 -28.00 -1.49
N VAL A 4 14.70 -28.56 -1.12
CA VAL A 4 14.29 -28.80 0.28
C VAL A 4 15.27 -29.72 1.02
N MET A 5 15.74 -30.78 0.37
CA MET A 5 16.71 -31.70 0.97
C MET A 5 18.10 -31.07 1.10
N ARG A 6 18.45 -30.12 0.23
CA ARG A 6 19.69 -29.34 0.35
C ARG A 6 19.62 -28.41 1.56
N GLU A 7 18.55 -27.64 1.68
CA GLU A 7 18.34 -26.67 2.76
C GLU A 7 18.32 -27.34 4.14
N MET A 8 17.62 -28.48 4.26
CA MET A 8 17.55 -29.23 5.52
C MET A 8 18.93 -29.70 5.98
N ILE A 9 19.80 -30.12 5.05
CA ILE A 9 21.14 -30.58 5.43
C ILE A 9 22.07 -29.39 5.71
N GLU A 10 21.90 -28.25 5.03
CA GLU A 10 22.62 -27.02 5.35
C GLU A 10 22.27 -26.50 6.75
N GLN A 11 21.01 -26.59 7.16
CA GLN A 11 20.59 -26.30 8.55
C GLN A 11 21.23 -27.24 9.59
N LEU A 12 21.50 -28.50 9.21
CA LEU A 12 22.11 -29.51 10.10
C LEU A 12 23.63 -29.38 10.18
N MET A 13 24.30 -29.05 9.08
CA MET A 13 25.77 -29.10 8.97
C MET A 13 26.45 -27.72 9.08
N GLY A 14 25.72 -26.60 8.96
CA GLY A 14 26.31 -25.25 9.01
C GLY A 14 27.30 -24.98 7.87
N ALA A 15 28.25 -24.06 8.08
CA ALA A 15 29.25 -23.73 7.04
C ALA A 15 30.16 -24.90 6.64
N SER A 16 30.28 -25.95 7.46
CA SER A 16 31.13 -27.12 7.17
C SER A 16 30.73 -27.86 5.89
N ARG A 17 29.43 -27.91 5.56
CA ARG A 17 28.95 -28.50 4.29
C ARG A 17 29.28 -27.62 3.09
N ALA A 18 29.24 -26.30 3.26
CA ALA A 18 29.60 -25.37 2.18
C ALA A 18 31.10 -25.46 1.86
N GLU A 19 31.94 -25.61 2.88
CA GLU A 19 33.36 -25.89 2.73
C GLU A 19 33.63 -27.21 1.99
N GLU A 20 32.88 -28.28 2.29
CA GLU A 20 32.93 -29.56 1.58
C GLU A 20 32.48 -29.45 0.10
N GLU A 21 31.51 -28.58 -0.20
CA GLU A 21 31.09 -28.26 -1.58
C GLU A 21 32.05 -27.28 -2.30
N GLY A 22 33.14 -26.85 -1.66
CA GLY A 22 34.10 -25.89 -2.21
C GLY A 22 33.62 -24.44 -2.24
N LYS A 23 32.49 -24.12 -1.60
CA LYS A 23 31.96 -22.76 -1.45
C LYS A 23 32.57 -22.13 -0.20
N LYS A 24 33.36 -21.07 -0.38
CA LYS A 24 33.86 -20.25 0.73
C LYS A 24 32.79 -19.25 1.15
N LEU A 25 31.90 -19.67 2.05
CA LEU A 25 30.99 -18.76 2.73
C LEU A 25 31.79 -17.87 3.71
N PRO A 26 31.49 -16.57 3.81
CA PRO A 26 32.10 -15.71 4.82
C PRO A 26 31.66 -16.15 6.23
N PRO A 27 32.40 -15.80 7.29
CA PRO A 27 31.95 -16.07 8.65
C PRO A 27 30.59 -15.42 8.93
N PHE A 28 29.80 -16.01 9.85
CA PHE A 28 28.51 -15.42 10.25
C PHE A 28 28.67 -14.01 10.82
N ASP A 29 29.84 -13.69 11.38
CA ASP A 29 30.24 -12.38 11.91
C ASP A 29 30.46 -11.30 10.84
N HIS A 30 30.44 -11.64 9.55
CA HIS A 30 30.73 -10.68 8.49
C HIS A 30 29.58 -9.67 8.31
N HIS A 31 29.92 -8.42 8.02
CA HIS A 31 28.95 -7.31 7.87
C HIS A 31 27.93 -7.51 6.74
N SER A 32 28.22 -8.42 5.81
CA SER A 32 27.35 -8.75 4.68
C SER A 32 26.26 -9.76 5.06
N VAL A 33 26.36 -10.42 6.20
CA VAL A 33 25.35 -11.35 6.72
C VAL A 33 24.25 -10.57 7.45
N CYS A 34 23.01 -10.97 7.25
CA CYS A 34 21.87 -10.30 7.87
C CYS A 34 21.72 -10.68 9.35
N ARG A 35 21.91 -9.74 10.27
CA ARG A 35 21.74 -9.99 11.71
C ARG A 35 20.31 -10.31 12.10
N ALA A 36 19.35 -9.58 11.52
CA ALA A 36 17.93 -9.85 11.72
C ALA A 36 17.55 -11.28 11.26
N TYR A 37 18.19 -11.80 10.22
CA TYR A 37 17.95 -13.17 9.78
C TYR A 37 18.53 -14.22 10.71
N LEU A 38 19.72 -13.98 11.26
CA LEU A 38 20.30 -14.85 12.29
C LEU A 38 19.37 -14.99 13.51
N LEU A 39 18.60 -13.94 13.81
CA LEU A 39 17.58 -13.88 14.87
C LEU A 39 16.16 -14.26 14.41
N GLU A 40 16.00 -14.75 13.18
CA GLU A 40 14.68 -15.14 12.61
C GLU A 40 13.66 -13.99 12.51
N CYS A 41 14.11 -12.74 12.58
CA CYS A 41 13.27 -11.55 12.56
C CYS A 41 13.43 -10.69 11.29
N CYS A 42 14.10 -11.21 10.25
CA CYS A 42 14.28 -10.48 9.00
C CYS A 42 12.93 -10.22 8.32
N PRO A 43 12.55 -8.95 8.11
CA PRO A 43 11.26 -8.60 7.50
C PRO A 43 11.07 -9.20 6.10
N ARG A 44 12.15 -9.40 5.33
CA ARG A 44 12.11 -10.04 4.00
C ARG A 44 11.57 -11.46 4.05
N GLU A 45 11.98 -12.26 5.04
CA GLU A 45 11.56 -13.66 5.12
C GLU A 45 10.17 -13.80 5.75
N ILE A 46 9.88 -13.01 6.78
CA ILE A 46 8.58 -13.05 7.46
C ILE A 46 7.46 -12.60 6.52
N LEU A 47 7.74 -11.61 5.67
CA LEU A 47 6.77 -11.02 4.74
C LEU A 47 6.94 -11.54 3.31
N ALA A 48 7.63 -12.67 3.13
CA ALA A 48 7.64 -13.38 1.87
C ALA A 48 6.20 -13.69 1.42
N ASP A 49 5.94 -13.60 0.11
CA ASP A 49 4.61 -13.80 -0.50
C ASP A 49 3.53 -12.76 -0.11
N THR A 50 3.91 -11.69 0.57
CA THR A 50 2.98 -10.60 0.89
C THR A 50 3.08 -9.46 -0.13
N ARG A 51 2.04 -8.63 -0.21
CA ARG A 51 2.08 -7.38 -0.99
C ARG A 51 3.16 -6.39 -0.53
N LEU A 52 3.74 -6.60 0.66
CA LEU A 52 4.78 -5.76 1.24
C LEU A 52 6.20 -6.21 0.84
N GLU A 53 6.35 -7.40 0.23
CA GLU A 53 7.65 -7.95 -0.17
C GLU A 53 8.44 -6.99 -1.07
N GLY A 54 7.76 -6.35 -2.03
CA GLY A 54 8.39 -5.39 -2.96
C GLY A 54 8.93 -4.12 -2.30
N TYR A 55 8.46 -3.78 -1.09
CA TYR A 55 8.90 -2.59 -0.35
C TYR A 55 10.01 -2.88 0.65
N ILE A 56 10.23 -4.16 0.97
CA ILE A 56 11.11 -4.61 2.04
C ILE A 56 12.19 -5.50 1.43
N ALA A 57 13.21 -4.87 0.85
CA ALA A 57 14.33 -5.57 0.22
C ALA A 57 15.56 -5.56 1.14
N CYS A 58 15.81 -6.67 1.83
CA CYS A 58 17.06 -6.83 2.57
C CYS A 58 18.20 -7.23 1.62
N ARG A 59 19.26 -6.42 1.57
CA ARG A 59 20.45 -6.62 0.69
C ARG A 59 21.53 -7.50 1.30
N ARG A 60 21.34 -7.96 2.54
CA ARG A 60 22.30 -8.79 3.27
C ARG A 60 22.07 -10.28 2.93
N MET A 61 23.06 -11.13 3.18
CA MET A 61 23.01 -12.57 2.90
C MET A 61 22.14 -13.32 3.91
N HIS A 62 21.32 -14.23 3.39
CA HIS A 62 20.35 -15.06 4.12
C HIS A 62 20.65 -16.54 3.86
N GLU A 63 21.79 -17.01 4.34
CA GLU A 63 22.21 -18.41 4.16
C GLU A 63 21.88 -19.24 5.40
N PRO A 64 21.13 -20.35 5.28
CA PRO A 64 20.76 -21.22 6.39
C PRO A 64 21.97 -21.74 7.18
N ALA A 65 23.12 -21.90 6.51
CA ALA A 65 24.38 -22.28 7.14
C ALA A 65 24.82 -21.30 8.23
N HIS A 66 24.71 -19.98 8.00
CA HIS A 66 25.08 -18.97 8.99
C HIS A 66 24.17 -18.99 10.21
N LYS A 67 22.90 -19.33 10.03
CA LYS A 67 21.92 -19.44 11.11
C LYS A 67 22.27 -20.59 12.05
N ALA A 68 22.68 -21.74 11.50
CA ALA A 68 23.15 -22.88 12.30
C ALA A 68 24.46 -22.56 13.06
N ASP A 69 25.39 -21.86 12.42
CA ASP A 69 26.65 -21.43 13.05
C ASP A 69 26.42 -20.42 14.16
N TYR A 70 25.55 -19.44 13.92
CA TYR A 70 25.17 -18.43 14.91
C TYR A 70 24.48 -19.06 16.12
N ARG A 71 23.55 -19.99 15.93
CA ARG A 71 22.87 -20.69 17.04
C ARG A 71 23.88 -21.39 17.96
N ARG A 72 24.89 -22.07 17.39
CA ARG A 72 25.99 -22.68 18.15
C ARG A 72 26.88 -21.66 18.86
N ALA A 73 27.07 -20.48 18.27
CA ALA A 73 27.85 -19.40 18.86
C ALA A 73 27.09 -18.69 19.98
N GLN A 74 25.77 -18.55 19.86
CA GLN A 74 24.88 -17.90 20.83
C GLN A 74 24.78 -18.70 22.13
N GLU A 75 24.83 -20.03 22.06
CA GLU A 75 24.92 -20.89 23.26
C GLU A 75 26.18 -20.62 24.11
N LYS A 76 27.26 -20.15 23.49
CA LYS A 76 28.53 -19.90 24.17
C LYS A 76 28.64 -18.48 24.70
N LYS A 77 28.11 -17.51 23.97
CA LYS A 77 28.22 -16.08 24.30
C LYS A 77 27.09 -15.30 23.62
N ASP A 78 26.59 -14.28 24.31
CA ASP A 78 25.73 -13.29 23.70
C ASP A 78 26.51 -12.33 22.78
N HIS A 79 25.98 -12.13 21.57
CA HIS A 79 26.58 -11.32 20.50
C HIS A 79 25.89 -9.95 20.33
N PHE A 80 24.80 -9.68 21.05
CA PHE A 80 24.08 -8.39 21.03
C PHE A 80 23.65 -7.92 19.63
N TYR A 81 23.23 -8.86 18.78
CA TYR A 81 22.71 -8.57 17.44
C TYR A 81 21.26 -8.09 17.42
N ASP A 82 20.61 -8.09 18.59
CA ASP A 82 19.27 -7.56 18.84
C ASP A 82 19.17 -6.07 18.53
N ILE A 83 20.21 -5.28 18.82
CA ILE A 83 20.24 -3.84 18.52
C ILE A 83 20.24 -3.61 17.00
N GLU A 84 21.15 -4.26 16.27
CA GLU A 84 21.21 -4.15 14.80
C GLU A 84 19.92 -4.65 14.14
N ALA A 85 19.31 -5.69 14.70
CA ALA A 85 18.05 -6.21 14.21
C ALA A 85 16.89 -5.24 14.47
N PHE A 86 16.86 -4.60 15.63
CA PHE A 86 15.87 -3.58 15.96
C PHE A 86 15.94 -2.40 14.98
N ASP A 87 17.15 -1.86 14.74
CA ASP A 87 17.34 -0.74 13.80
C ASP A 87 16.86 -1.12 12.39
N ALA A 88 17.18 -2.34 11.94
CA ALA A 88 16.72 -2.82 10.64
C ALA A 88 15.19 -2.96 10.55
N ILE A 89 14.53 -3.33 11.65
CA ILE A 89 13.07 -3.42 11.73
C ILE A 89 12.44 -2.02 11.80
N ASP A 90 12.99 -1.09 12.58
CA ASP A 90 12.51 0.30 12.65
C ASP A 90 12.56 0.98 11.28
N ASP A 91 13.67 0.81 10.55
CA ASP A 91 13.81 1.30 9.18
C ASP A 91 12.74 0.70 8.25
N CYS A 92 12.44 -0.59 8.38
CA CYS A 92 11.39 -1.24 7.60
C CYS A 92 10.00 -0.66 7.93
N VAL A 93 9.70 -0.46 9.22
CA VAL A 93 8.43 0.15 9.66
C VAL A 93 8.27 1.54 9.07
N ARG A 94 9.32 2.37 9.10
CA ARG A 94 9.30 3.72 8.51
C ARG A 94 9.00 3.72 7.02
N VAL A 95 9.60 2.80 6.27
CA VAL A 95 9.36 2.66 4.83
C VAL A 95 7.88 2.32 4.58
N VAL A 96 7.35 1.33 5.30
CA VAL A 96 5.96 0.92 5.18
C VAL A 96 5.00 2.05 5.54
N ASP A 97 5.25 2.77 6.64
CA ASP A 97 4.44 3.91 7.06
C ASP A 97 4.40 5.01 6.00
N SER A 98 5.55 5.33 5.39
CA SER A 98 5.64 6.29 4.28
C SER A 98 4.80 5.85 3.08
N GLU A 99 4.84 4.58 2.71
CA GLU A 99 4.03 4.06 1.60
C GLU A 99 2.53 4.06 1.92
N VAL A 100 2.16 3.75 3.16
CA VAL A 100 0.78 3.84 3.64
C VAL A 100 0.25 5.27 3.53
N GLU A 101 1.04 6.28 3.93
CA GLU A 101 0.65 7.69 3.79
C GLU A 101 0.49 8.11 2.32
N LYS A 102 1.40 7.68 1.43
CA LYS A 102 1.25 7.94 -0.03
C LYS A 102 -0.04 7.35 -0.59
N ILE A 103 -0.39 6.13 -0.18
CA ILE A 103 -1.63 5.48 -0.61
C ILE A 103 -2.85 6.23 -0.07
N LYS A 104 -2.84 6.62 1.21
CA LYS A 104 -3.91 7.43 1.81
C LYS A 104 -4.11 8.75 1.06
N ASP A 105 -3.03 9.45 0.74
CA ASP A 105 -3.11 10.73 0.04
C ASP A 105 -3.60 10.56 -1.41
N LYS A 106 -3.23 9.47 -2.07
CA LYS A 106 -3.79 9.12 -3.38
C LYS A 106 -5.30 8.90 -3.29
N ILE A 107 -5.76 8.14 -2.29
CA ILE A 107 -7.20 7.87 -2.07
C ILE A 107 -7.96 9.18 -1.80
N LYS A 108 -7.41 10.09 -1.00
CA LYS A 108 -8.01 11.41 -0.75
C LYS A 108 -8.17 12.20 -2.05
N LYS A 109 -7.11 12.32 -2.85
CA LYS A 109 -7.13 13.04 -4.14
C LYS A 109 -8.13 12.44 -5.12
N ASP A 110 -8.17 11.13 -5.23
CA ASP A 110 -9.11 10.44 -6.12
C ASP A 110 -10.56 10.68 -5.66
N THR A 111 -10.80 10.74 -4.34
CA THR A 111 -12.12 11.03 -3.76
C THR A 111 -12.54 12.49 -4.00
N GLU A 112 -11.63 13.45 -3.80
CA GLU A 112 -11.86 14.88 -4.05
C GLU A 112 -12.19 15.15 -5.53
N GLN A 113 -11.44 14.54 -6.45
CA GLN A 113 -11.72 14.66 -7.88
C GLN A 113 -13.09 14.07 -8.27
N GLN A 114 -13.47 12.96 -7.64
CA GLN A 114 -14.79 12.38 -7.85
C GLN A 114 -15.90 13.28 -7.30
N SER A 115 -15.75 13.88 -6.12
CA SER A 115 -16.75 14.82 -5.59
C SER A 115 -16.90 16.05 -6.48
N ASP A 116 -15.79 16.64 -6.92
CA ASP A 116 -15.79 17.84 -7.78
C ASP A 116 -16.51 17.55 -9.12
N SER A 117 -16.27 16.37 -9.70
CA SER A 117 -16.95 15.96 -10.93
C SER A 117 -18.47 15.80 -10.73
N GLN A 118 -18.89 15.25 -9.60
CA GLN A 118 -20.31 15.09 -9.26
C GLN A 118 -20.99 16.43 -8.98
N GLU A 119 -20.30 17.35 -8.30
CA GLU A 119 -20.77 18.71 -8.05
C GLU A 119 -20.90 19.51 -9.35
N TYR A 120 -19.96 19.37 -10.28
CA TYR A 120 -20.04 19.97 -11.60
C TYR A 120 -21.27 19.48 -12.38
N ILE A 121 -21.51 18.15 -12.42
CA ILE A 121 -22.68 17.57 -13.09
C ILE A 121 -23.99 18.05 -12.44
N LYS A 122 -24.05 18.10 -11.12
CA LYS A 122 -25.23 18.63 -10.40
C LYS A 122 -25.46 20.11 -10.72
N SER A 123 -24.40 20.90 -10.76
CA SER A 123 -24.48 22.33 -11.09
C SER A 123 -24.95 22.57 -12.53
N GLN A 124 -24.49 21.78 -13.49
CA GLN A 124 -25.01 21.82 -14.86
C GLN A 124 -26.50 21.48 -14.91
N LYS A 125 -26.95 20.44 -14.21
CA LYS A 125 -28.38 20.09 -14.14
C LYS A 125 -29.22 21.22 -13.53
N ILE A 126 -28.71 21.88 -12.48
CA ILE A 126 -29.37 23.04 -11.89
C ILE A 126 -29.46 24.19 -12.91
N PHE A 127 -28.39 24.44 -13.66
CA PHE A 127 -28.38 25.48 -14.70
C PHE A 127 -29.39 25.19 -15.81
N GLU A 128 -29.43 23.96 -16.33
CA GLU A 128 -30.40 23.54 -17.35
C GLU A 128 -31.85 23.64 -16.86
N LEU A 129 -32.11 23.26 -15.61
CA LEU A 129 -33.43 23.40 -15.00
C LEU A 129 -33.81 24.87 -14.84
N ASN A 130 -32.88 25.72 -14.42
CA ASN A 130 -33.10 27.16 -14.31
C ASN A 130 -33.40 27.81 -15.67
N GLU A 131 -32.72 27.39 -16.74
CA GLU A 131 -33.00 27.88 -18.08
C GLU A 131 -34.41 27.48 -18.54
N LYS A 132 -34.81 26.21 -18.32
CA LYS A 132 -36.17 25.74 -18.62
C LYS A 132 -37.24 26.49 -17.83
N ILE A 133 -36.99 26.76 -16.54
CA ILE A 133 -37.87 27.58 -15.71
C ILE A 133 -37.96 29.00 -16.27
N GLY A 134 -36.83 29.60 -16.66
CA GLY A 134 -36.79 30.94 -17.27
C GLY A 134 -37.62 31.04 -18.54
N VAL A 135 -37.47 30.08 -19.47
CA VAL A 135 -38.27 30.03 -20.70
C VAL A 135 -39.76 29.87 -20.40
N ALA A 136 -40.11 28.97 -19.48
CA ALA A 136 -41.51 28.74 -19.11
C ALA A 136 -42.15 29.96 -18.41
N LEU A 137 -41.39 30.71 -17.60
CA LEU A 137 -41.85 31.96 -17.01
C LEU A 137 -42.15 33.02 -18.07
N VAL A 138 -41.26 33.19 -19.06
CA VAL A 138 -41.51 34.10 -20.19
C VAL A 138 -42.77 33.70 -20.96
N GLN A 139 -42.99 32.39 -21.18
CA GLN A 139 -44.21 31.90 -21.83
C GLN A 139 -45.48 32.17 -21.02
N VAL A 140 -45.41 32.07 -19.69
CA VAL A 140 -46.53 32.44 -18.80
C VAL A 140 -46.85 33.93 -18.90
N GLU A 141 -45.83 34.79 -18.93
CA GLU A 141 -45.98 36.25 -19.04
C GLU A 141 -46.56 36.68 -20.40
N THR A 142 -46.12 36.06 -21.50
CA THR A 142 -46.66 36.35 -22.84
C THR A 142 -48.12 35.91 -22.95
N LEU A 143 -48.47 34.70 -22.50
CA LEU A 143 -49.86 34.22 -22.48
C LEU A 143 -50.77 35.09 -21.58
N GLY A 144 -50.23 35.63 -20.49
CA GLY A 144 -50.91 36.61 -19.65
C GLY A 144 -51.17 37.93 -20.38
N SER A 145 -50.17 38.42 -21.12
CA SER A 145 -50.26 39.66 -21.91
C SER A 145 -51.21 39.56 -23.09
N GLU A 146 -51.34 38.37 -23.70
CA GLU A 146 -52.30 38.06 -24.77
C GLU A 146 -53.75 37.89 -24.27
N GLY A 147 -53.99 37.94 -22.96
CA GLY A 147 -55.33 37.79 -22.37
C GLY A 147 -55.84 36.35 -22.25
N LYS A 148 -54.99 35.33 -22.48
CA LYS A 148 -55.31 33.90 -22.29
C LYS A 148 -55.11 33.50 -20.82
N ILE A 149 -55.91 34.10 -19.95
CA ILE A 149 -55.75 34.02 -18.49
C ILE A 149 -55.90 32.59 -17.95
N THR A 150 -56.79 31.78 -18.52
CA THR A 150 -57.01 30.39 -18.12
C THR A 150 -55.80 29.49 -18.38
N GLU A 151 -55.21 29.59 -19.56
CA GLU A 151 -54.03 28.80 -19.96
C GLU A 151 -52.78 29.25 -19.20
N SER A 152 -52.61 30.56 -18.99
CA SER A 152 -51.51 31.12 -18.18
C SER A 152 -51.59 30.66 -16.70
N MET A 153 -52.79 30.63 -16.11
CA MET A 153 -52.98 30.12 -14.74
C MET A 153 -52.67 28.62 -14.63
N GLU A 154 -53.07 27.83 -15.61
CA GLU A 154 -52.83 26.38 -15.60
C GLU A 154 -51.34 26.05 -15.75
N MET A 155 -50.64 26.75 -16.65
CA MET A 155 -49.19 26.59 -16.82
C MET A 155 -48.40 27.09 -15.58
N SER A 156 -48.84 28.18 -14.96
CA SER A 156 -48.27 28.69 -13.69
C SER A 156 -48.49 27.75 -12.50
N LYS A 157 -49.57 26.95 -12.51
CA LYS A 157 -49.82 25.92 -11.50
C LYS A 157 -48.88 24.75 -11.69
N ARG A 158 -48.58 24.40 -12.95
CA ARG A 158 -47.66 23.34 -13.34
C ARG A 158 -46.19 23.66 -13.06
N LEU A 159 -45.80 24.95 -13.06
CA LEU A 159 -44.46 25.40 -12.68
C LEU A 159 -44.21 25.39 -11.16
N ARG A 160 -45.27 25.38 -10.34
CA ARG A 160 -45.19 25.44 -8.88
C ARG A 160 -45.21 24.07 -8.18
N ASN A 161 -45.58 23.02 -8.89
CA ASN A 161 -45.61 21.64 -8.41
C ASN A 161 -44.47 20.84 -9.05
#